data_AF-A0A7S3RIN8-F1
#
_entry.id   AF-A0A7S3RIN8-F1
#
_cell.length_a   1.000
_cell.length_b   1.000
_cell.length_c   1.000
_cell.angle_alpha   90.00
_cell.angle_beta   90.00
_cell.angle_gamma   90.00
#
_symmetry.space_group_name_H-M   'P 1'
#
loop_
_entity.id
_entity.type
_entity.pdbx_description
1 polymer ?
#
loop_
_entity_poly.entity_id
_entity_poly.type
_entity_poly.pdbx_seq_one_letter_code
_entity_poly.pdbx_strand_id
1 'polypeptide(L)'
;AAEGSSKVSISTIHRAKGLEWCDVYVPFLNDGLLPMGYREETGNTAQRHKPQCAARRANGHCDLNCARAYREADAHARGTPEERHADEERRLAHVAATRAKDRLVFITVQLRREGAFAARNAMEPSPYER
;
A
#
# COMPACT_ATOMS: atom_id res chain seq x y z
N ALA A 1 24.94 21.32 5.30
CA ALA A 1 24.50 20.51 4.16
C ALA A 1 25.08 19.12 4.35
N ALA A 2 24.27 18.06 4.39
CA ALA A 2 24.80 16.71 4.52
C ALA A 2 25.60 16.39 3.25
N GLU A 3 26.87 16.02 3.41
CA GLU A 3 27.75 15.56 2.34
C GLU A 3 27.03 14.49 1.52
N GLY A 4 26.80 14.82 0.25
CA GLY A 4 25.99 14.05 -0.66
C GLY A 4 26.63 12.72 -0.98
N SER A 5 26.23 11.68 -0.25
CA SER A 5 26.45 10.30 -0.65
C SER A 5 25.96 10.14 -2.10
N SER A 6 26.87 9.84 -3.03
CA SER A 6 26.60 9.59 -4.46
C SER A 6 25.86 8.26 -4.69
N LYS A 7 24.83 8.00 -3.89
CA LYS A 7 24.07 6.75 -3.85
C LYS A 7 22.61 7.06 -4.04
N VAL A 8 21.94 6.18 -4.77
CA VAL A 8 20.48 6.20 -4.90
C VAL A 8 19.87 5.64 -3.61
N SER A 9 18.82 6.30 -3.10
CA SER A 9 18.04 5.79 -1.97
C SER A 9 16.85 4.99 -2.50
N ILE A 10 16.74 3.72 -2.11
CA ILE A 10 15.60 2.86 -2.42
C ILE A 10 14.81 2.63 -1.14
N SER A 11 13.53 2.92 -1.16
CA SER A 11 12.65 2.84 0.02
C SER A 11 11.21 2.55 -0.40
N THR A 12 10.38 2.19 0.58
CA THR A 12 8.92 2.18 0.41
C THR A 12 8.35 3.59 0.56
N ILE A 13 7.17 3.84 -0.01
CA ILE A 13 6.44 5.12 0.10
C ILE A 13 6.19 5.48 1.57
N HIS A 14 5.83 4.49 2.39
CA HIS A 14 5.60 4.68 3.83
C HIS A 14 6.83 5.25 4.56
N ARG A 15 8.02 4.73 4.27
CA ARG A 15 9.29 5.20 4.87
C ARG A 15 9.76 6.53 4.31
N ALA A 16 9.28 6.94 3.13
CA ALA A 16 9.61 8.22 2.53
C ALA A 16 8.85 9.40 3.17
N LYS A 17 7.81 9.14 3.98
CA LYS A 17 7.03 10.19 4.65
C LYS A 17 7.92 11.10 5.49
N GLY A 18 7.86 12.40 5.24
CA GLY A 18 8.65 13.42 5.92
C GLY A 18 10.06 13.64 5.35
N LEU A 19 10.44 12.86 4.33
CA LEU A 19 11.68 13.03 3.58
C LEU A 19 11.40 13.69 2.22
N GLU A 20 12.44 14.23 1.58
CA GLU A 20 12.36 14.89 0.27
C GLU A 20 13.67 14.70 -0.51
N TRP A 21 13.56 14.66 -1.85
CA TRP A 21 14.69 14.53 -2.78
C TRP A 21 14.48 15.45 -3.99
N CYS A 22 15.57 15.86 -4.66
CA CYS A 22 15.49 16.59 -5.93
C CYS A 22 14.72 15.79 -6.98
N ASP A 23 15.08 14.52 -7.13
CA ASP A 23 14.49 13.58 -8.08
C ASP A 23 13.85 12.38 -7.37
N VAL A 24 12.60 12.05 -7.73
CA VAL A 24 11.90 10.86 -7.24
C VAL A 24 11.37 10.06 -8.41
N TYR A 25 11.70 8.77 -8.41
CA TYR A 25 11.23 7.78 -9.37
C TYR A 25 10.31 6.81 -8.65
N VAL A 26 9.05 6.75 -9.08
CA VAL A 26 8.04 5.86 -8.51
C VAL A 26 7.75 4.76 -9.54
N PRO A 27 8.35 3.57 -9.36
CA PRO A 27 8.09 2.46 -10.25
C PRO A 27 6.69 1.86 -10.01
N PHE A 28 6.19 1.18 -11.03
CA PHE A 28 4.96 0.37 -11.00
C PHE A 28 3.68 1.19 -10.74
N LEU A 29 3.51 2.29 -11.47
CA LEU A 29 2.23 2.98 -11.57
C LEU A 29 1.25 2.18 -12.45
N ASN A 30 0.90 0.98 -12.00
CA ASN A 30 0.04 0.04 -12.69
C ASN A 30 -1.17 -0.31 -11.80
N ASP A 31 -2.30 -0.62 -12.42
CA ASP A 31 -3.48 -1.08 -11.70
C ASP A 31 -3.18 -2.38 -10.93
N GLY A 32 -3.61 -2.45 -9.67
CA GLY A 32 -3.31 -3.54 -8.74
C GLY A 32 -1.95 -3.46 -8.04
N LEU A 33 -1.06 -2.52 -8.41
CA LEU A 33 0.21 -2.24 -7.72
C LEU A 33 0.23 -0.86 -7.06
N LEU A 34 -0.15 0.18 -7.78
CA LEU A 34 -0.40 1.52 -7.24
C LEU A 34 -1.54 2.16 -8.02
N PRO A 35 -2.78 2.11 -7.51
CA PRO A 35 -3.17 1.58 -6.19
C PRO A 35 -3.14 0.05 -6.12
N MET A 36 -2.80 -0.48 -4.95
CA MET A 36 -3.04 -1.89 -4.64
C MET A 36 -4.54 -2.16 -4.49
N GLY A 37 -5.01 -3.30 -4.99
CA GLY A 37 -6.40 -3.73 -4.82
C GLY A 37 -6.73 -4.03 -3.35
N TYR A 38 -7.94 -3.68 -2.93
CA TYR A 38 -8.44 -4.08 -1.61
C TYR A 38 -8.52 -5.60 -1.51
N ARG A 39 -8.06 -6.15 -0.38
CA ARG A 39 -8.15 -7.58 -0.07
C ARG A 39 -8.95 -7.76 1.20
N GLU A 40 -10.08 -8.46 1.08
CA GLU A 40 -10.89 -8.82 2.23
C GLU A 40 -10.11 -9.82 3.09
N GLU A 41 -9.92 -9.48 4.37
CA GLU A 41 -9.29 -10.40 5.33
C GLU A 41 -10.27 -11.55 5.60
N THR A 42 -9.93 -12.77 5.16
CA THR A 42 -10.75 -13.97 5.37
C THR A 42 -10.03 -14.99 6.25
N GLY A 43 -10.75 -15.62 7.17
CA GLY A 43 -10.21 -16.67 8.03
C GLY A 43 -9.34 -16.16 9.18
N ASN A 44 -8.13 -16.73 9.33
CA ASN A 44 -7.20 -16.43 10.44
C ASN A 44 -6.44 -15.10 10.27
N THR A 45 -6.31 -14.57 9.05
CA THR A 45 -5.70 -13.25 8.77
C THR A 45 -6.59 -12.09 9.22
N ALA A 46 -7.91 -12.31 9.34
CA ALA A 46 -8.86 -11.33 9.87
C ALA A 46 -8.82 -11.18 11.40
N GLN A 47 -8.08 -12.05 12.10
CA GLN A 47 -8.01 -12.01 13.56
C GLN A 47 -6.99 -10.96 14.01
N ARG A 48 -7.43 -9.70 14.00
CA ARG A 48 -6.66 -8.62 14.62
C ARG A 48 -6.71 -8.79 16.14
N HIS A 49 -5.55 -8.90 16.76
CA HIS A 49 -5.42 -9.00 18.21
C HIS A 49 -4.87 -7.71 18.81
N LYS A 50 -5.38 -7.30 19.98
CA LYS A 50 -4.79 -6.18 20.74
C LYS A 50 -3.39 -6.55 21.23
N PRO A 51 -2.46 -5.59 21.44
CA PRO A 51 -1.09 -5.87 21.89
C PRO A 51 -0.99 -6.74 23.15
N GLN A 52 -1.97 -6.64 24.05
CA GLN A 52 -2.02 -7.39 25.31
C GLN A 52 -2.74 -8.74 25.24
N CYS A 53 -3.27 -9.13 24.07
CA CYS A 53 -4.00 -10.39 23.92
C CYS A 53 -3.05 -11.59 23.92
N ALA A 54 -3.41 -12.65 24.64
CA ALA A 54 -2.60 -13.86 24.75
C ALA A 54 -2.32 -14.51 23.38
N ALA A 55 -3.29 -14.44 22.47
CA ALA A 55 -3.20 -14.95 21.09
C ALA A 55 -2.11 -14.28 20.22
N ARG A 56 -1.52 -13.14 20.66
CA ARG A 56 -0.34 -12.56 19.98
C ARG A 56 0.98 -13.25 20.33
N ARG A 57 1.08 -13.84 21.53
CA ARG A 57 2.35 -14.38 22.06
C ARG A 57 2.42 -15.90 21.97
N ALA A 58 1.27 -16.56 21.88
CA ALA A 58 1.15 -17.99 21.66
C ALA A 58 -0.01 -18.24 20.69
N ASN A 59 -0.02 -19.39 20.01
CA ASN A 59 -1.18 -19.90 19.24
C ASN A 59 -2.37 -20.27 20.16
N GLY A 60 -2.68 -19.39 21.12
CA GLY A 60 -3.68 -19.55 22.15
C GLY A 60 -5.02 -18.94 21.74
N HIS A 61 -6.04 -19.27 22.52
CA HIS A 61 -7.38 -18.73 22.33
C HIS A 61 -7.43 -17.22 22.65
N CYS A 62 -8.28 -16.50 21.94
CA CYS A 62 -8.48 -15.06 22.15
C CYS A 62 -9.30 -14.82 23.43
N ASP A 63 -8.69 -14.17 24.42
CA ASP A 63 -9.28 -13.87 25.74
C ASP A 63 -9.97 -12.51 25.82
N LEU A 64 -9.63 -11.58 24.92
CA LEU A 64 -10.13 -10.20 24.92
C LEU A 64 -11.23 -9.93 23.89
N ASN A 65 -11.78 -10.98 23.27
CA ASN A 65 -12.77 -10.86 22.18
C ASN A 65 -12.33 -9.86 21.10
N CYS A 66 -11.04 -9.86 20.75
CA CYS A 66 -10.46 -8.83 19.88
C CYS A 66 -11.19 -8.71 18.54
N ALA A 67 -11.57 -9.83 17.94
CA ALA A 67 -12.32 -9.85 16.68
C ALA A 67 -13.65 -9.07 16.77
N ARG A 68 -14.39 -9.19 17.89
CA ARG A 68 -15.63 -8.42 18.09
C ARG A 68 -15.36 -6.94 18.23
N ALA A 69 -14.37 -6.58 19.07
CA ALA A 69 -14.01 -5.18 19.29
C ALA A 69 -13.54 -4.47 18.01
N TYR A 70 -12.74 -5.14 17.17
CA TYR A 70 -12.33 -4.58 15.87
C TYR A 70 -13.51 -4.49 14.89
N ARG A 71 -14.41 -5.49 14.84
CA ARG A 71 -15.63 -5.41 14.02
C ARG A 71 -16.52 -4.25 14.42
N GLU A 72 -16.74 -4.05 15.71
CA GLU A 72 -17.52 -2.91 16.24
C GLU A 72 -16.84 -1.58 15.88
N ALA A 73 -15.53 -1.47 16.05
CA ALA A 73 -14.77 -0.27 15.68
C ALA A 73 -14.82 0.02 14.17
N ASP A 74 -14.68 -1.01 13.34
CA ASP A 74 -14.78 -0.90 11.88
C ASP A 74 -16.21 -0.53 11.45
N ALA A 75 -17.25 -1.01 12.13
CA ALA A 75 -18.65 -0.63 11.87
C ALA A 75 -18.94 0.85 12.16
N HIS A 76 -18.15 1.49 13.03
CA HIS A 76 -18.24 2.92 13.31
C HIS A 76 -17.34 3.78 12.41
N ALA A 77 -16.49 3.17 11.57
CA ALA A 77 -15.68 3.90 10.62
C ALA A 77 -16.56 4.49 9.49
N ARG A 78 -16.14 5.63 8.94
CA ARG A 78 -16.81 6.24 7.78
C ARG A 78 -16.38 5.54 6.49
N GLY A 79 -17.34 5.29 5.61
CA GLY A 79 -17.12 4.63 4.32
C GLY A 79 -16.94 3.12 4.44
N THR A 80 -17.01 2.43 3.31
CA THR A 80 -16.75 0.98 3.27
C THR A 80 -15.27 0.69 3.48
N PRO A 81 -14.88 -0.53 3.90
CA PRO A 81 -13.48 -0.94 3.94
C PRO A 81 -12.73 -0.71 2.62
N GLU A 82 -13.37 -0.96 1.48
CA GLU A 82 -12.83 -0.76 0.14
C GLU A 82 -12.58 0.73 -0.14
N GLU A 83 -13.53 1.61 0.19
CA GLU A 83 -13.39 3.05 0.03
C GLU A 83 -12.23 3.60 0.88
N ARG A 84 -12.17 3.19 2.16
CA ARG A 84 -11.08 3.57 3.07
C ARG A 84 -9.72 3.12 2.55
N HIS A 85 -9.65 1.92 1.98
CA HIS A 85 -8.43 1.40 1.36
C HIS A 85 -8.03 2.21 0.11
N ALA A 86 -8.99 2.51 -0.76
CA ALA A 86 -8.75 3.33 -1.94
C ALA A 86 -8.28 4.76 -1.59
N ASP A 87 -8.82 5.33 -0.51
CA ASP A 87 -8.40 6.63 0.01
C ASP A 87 -6.97 6.59 0.58
N GLU A 88 -6.60 5.52 1.29
CA GLU A 88 -5.23 5.36 1.80
C GLU A 88 -4.23 5.14 0.65
N GLU A 89 -4.56 4.33 -0.36
CA GLU A 89 -3.71 4.17 -1.55
C GLU A 89 -3.53 5.51 -2.31
N ARG A 90 -4.58 6.32 -2.40
CA ARG A 90 -4.51 7.68 -2.98
C ARG A 90 -3.60 8.58 -2.14
N ARG A 91 -3.70 8.47 -0.81
CA ARG A 91 -2.84 9.19 0.12
C ARG A 91 -1.37 8.75 -0.01
N LEU A 92 -1.09 7.47 -0.26
CA LEU A 92 0.25 6.99 -0.54
C LEU A 92 0.80 7.54 -1.87
N ALA A 93 0.01 7.53 -2.94
CA ALA A 93 0.38 8.15 -4.20
C ALA A 93 0.70 9.65 -4.02
N HIS A 94 -0.11 10.36 -3.25
CA HIS A 94 0.15 11.76 -2.88
C HIS A 94 1.44 11.93 -2.07
N VAL A 95 1.70 11.06 -1.09
CA VAL A 95 2.97 11.07 -0.35
C VAL A 95 4.13 10.92 -1.32
N ALA A 96 4.10 9.92 -2.21
CA ALA A 96 5.16 9.68 -3.19
C ALA A 96 5.41 10.92 -4.08
N ALA A 97 4.35 11.50 -4.62
CA ALA A 97 4.43 12.68 -5.48
C ALA A 97 5.03 13.89 -4.76
N THR A 98 4.64 14.12 -3.50
CA THR A 98 5.13 15.24 -2.69
C THR A 98 6.52 15.02 -2.07
N ARG A 99 7.21 13.92 -2.41
CA ARG A 99 8.62 13.74 -2.01
C ARG A 99 9.60 14.43 -2.97
N ALA A 100 9.17 14.71 -4.20
CA ALA A 100 10.01 15.32 -5.23
C ALA A 100 10.04 16.85 -5.07
N LYS A 101 11.22 17.45 -5.21
CA LYS A 101 11.39 18.92 -5.28
C LYS A 101 11.38 19.43 -6.72
N ASP A 102 12.14 18.76 -7.58
CA ASP A 102 12.41 19.25 -8.94
C ASP A 102 11.78 18.35 -10.00
N ARG A 103 11.92 17.03 -9.85
CA ARG A 103 11.42 16.06 -10.84
C ARG A 103 10.78 14.84 -10.19
N LEU A 104 9.57 14.55 -10.66
CA LEU A 104 8.83 13.34 -10.34
C LEU A 104 8.67 12.52 -11.62
N VAL A 105 9.04 11.24 -11.57
CA VAL A 105 8.88 10.31 -12.69
C VAL A 105 8.07 9.11 -12.20
N PHE A 106 6.88 8.94 -12.77
CA PHE A 106 6.14 7.69 -12.64
C PHE A 106 6.54 6.74 -13.77
N ILE A 107 6.68 5.46 -13.44
CA ILE A 107 7.05 4.43 -14.41
C ILE A 107 5.94 3.39 -14.43
N THR A 108 5.36 3.21 -15.60
CA THR A 108 4.32 2.22 -15.88
C THR A 108 4.91 1.12 -16.73
N VAL A 109 4.68 -0.14 -16.35
CA VAL A 109 5.19 -1.29 -17.08
C VAL A 109 4.07 -1.86 -17.95
N GLN A 110 4.32 -1.96 -19.25
CA GLN A 110 3.43 -2.61 -20.20
C GLN A 110 4.08 -3.92 -20.68
N LEU A 111 3.49 -5.04 -20.31
CA LEU A 111 3.91 -6.34 -20.85
C LEU A 111 3.27 -6.53 -22.22
N ARG A 112 4.09 -6.66 -23.27
CA ARG A 112 3.60 -6.97 -24.61
C ARG A 112 2.93 -8.34 -24.60
N ARG A 113 1.68 -8.37 -25.05
CA ARG A 113 0.84 -9.56 -25.17
C ARG A 113 1.30 -10.41 -26.37
N GLU A 114 2.30 -11.26 -26.19
CA GLU A 114 2.57 -12.34 -27.16
C GLU A 114 2.32 -13.70 -26.50
N GLY A 115 1.32 -14.42 -27.01
CA GLY A 115 0.98 -15.78 -26.60
C GLY A 115 -0.04 -15.90 -25.44
N ALA A 116 -0.65 -17.09 -25.34
CA ALA A 116 -1.74 -17.39 -24.40
C ALA A 116 -1.35 -17.34 -22.91
N PHE A 117 -0.07 -17.43 -22.58
CA PHE A 117 0.45 -17.31 -21.21
C PHE A 117 0.49 -15.86 -20.71
N ALA A 118 0.67 -14.89 -21.62
CA ALA A 118 0.82 -13.48 -21.28
C ALA A 118 -0.51 -12.79 -20.92
N ALA A 119 -1.64 -13.27 -21.43
CA ALA A 119 -2.96 -12.68 -21.18
C ALA A 119 -3.38 -12.70 -19.69
N ARG A 120 -2.81 -13.61 -18.89
CA ARG A 120 -3.09 -13.72 -17.44
C ARG A 120 -2.31 -12.72 -16.57
N ASN A 121 -1.29 -12.07 -17.12
CA ASN A 121 -0.39 -11.16 -16.38
C ASN A 121 -0.30 -9.77 -17.03
N ALA A 122 -1.28 -9.39 -17.87
CA ALA A 122 -1.30 -8.07 -18.45
C ALA A 122 -1.40 -7.03 -17.33
N MET A 123 -0.43 -6.11 -17.26
CA MET A 123 -0.45 -5.00 -16.32
C MET A 123 -1.06 -3.79 -17.02
N GLU A 124 -2.23 -3.39 -16.56
CA GLU A 124 -2.89 -2.19 -17.06
C GLU A 124 -2.30 -0.93 -16.38
N PRO A 125 -2.31 0.22 -17.05
CA PRO A 125 -1.89 1.48 -16.44
C PRO A 125 -2.75 1.84 -15.23
N SER A 126 -2.17 2.56 -14.26
CA SER A 126 -2.91 2.95 -13.06
C SER A 126 -4.10 3.86 -13.40
N PRO A 127 -5.23 3.77 -12.68
CA PRO A 127 -6.28 4.78 -12.74
C PRO A 127 -5.79 6.19 -12.38
N TYR A 128 -4.65 6.35 -11.68
CA TYR A 128 -4.06 7.66 -11.37
C TYR A 128 -3.38 8.35 -12.55
N GLU A 129 -3.28 7.68 -13.71
CA GLU A 129 -2.79 8.31 -14.94
C GLU A 129 -3.85 9.11 -15.70
N ARG A 130 -5.12 8.99 -15.31
CA ARG A 130 -6.28 9.59 -16.01
C ARG A 130 -6.75 10.89 -15.41
#